data_AF-A0A392PNS1-F1
#
_entry.id   AF-A0A392PNS1-F1
#
_cell.length_a   1.000
_cell.length_b   1.000
_cell.length_c   1.000
_cell.angle_alpha   90.00
_cell.angle_beta   90.00
_cell.angle_gamma   90.00
#
_symmetry.space_group_name_H-M   'P 1'
#
loop_
_entity.id
_entity.type
_entity.pdbx_description
1 polymer ?
#
loop_
_entity_poly.entity_id
_entity_poly.type
_entity_poly.pdbx_seq_one_letter_code
_entity_poly.pdbx_strand_id
1 'polypeptide(L)'
;MELITVKGVRQHIMRIRDIAAQLKTLEIDMSESFLVDYILNTLPSPYEPFIIPYNTHKDRWPVNELLTMCVQEERLVMEMDKDVIMENIGKSMILKVYNQLKKTASK
;
A
#
# COMPACT_ATOMS: atom_id res chain seq x y z
N MET A 1 16.21 1.39 9.84
CA MET A 1 14.93 1.62 9.14
C MET A 1 14.24 2.76 9.85
N GLU A 2 13.97 3.88 9.17
CA GLU A 2 13.07 4.90 9.73
C GLU A 2 11.67 4.29 9.83
N LEU A 3 11.07 4.36 11.02
CA LEU A 3 9.68 3.95 11.22
C LEU A 3 8.80 4.90 10.42
N ILE A 4 8.12 4.38 9.40
CA ILE A 4 7.15 5.16 8.63
C ILE A 4 6.01 5.50 9.58
N THR A 5 5.68 6.79 9.68
CA THR A 5 4.46 7.19 10.39
C THR A 5 3.25 6.96 9.49
N VAL A 6 2.07 6.81 10.09
CA VAL A 6 0.80 6.64 9.34
C VAL A 6 0.56 7.80 8.34
N LYS A 7 1.17 8.96 8.57
CA LYS A 7 1.07 10.17 7.72
C LYS A 7 2.20 10.33 6.68
N GLY A 8 3.09 9.35 6.58
CA GLY A 8 4.26 9.36 5.68
C GLY A 8 4.27 8.26 4.64
N VAL A 9 3.19 7.48 4.52
CA VAL A 9 3.14 6.29 3.66
C VAL A 9 3.20 6.67 2.19
N ARG A 10 2.48 7.72 1.78
CA ARG A 10 2.56 8.21 0.39
C ARG A 10 3.98 8.62 0.02
N GLN A 11 4.64 9.38 0.91
CA GLN A 11 6.00 9.87 0.70
C GLN A 11 6.99 8.70 0.58
N HIS A 12 6.80 7.67 1.42
CA HIS A 12 7.62 6.47 1.40
C HIS A 12 7.50 5.67 0.10
N ILE A 13 6.27 5.44 -0.37
CA ILE A 13 6.03 4.72 -1.65
C ILE A 13 6.65 5.49 -2.82
N MET A 14 6.52 6.83 -2.84
CA MET A 14 7.16 7.66 -3.86
C MET A 14 8.70 7.51 -3.84
N ARG A 15 9.32 7.54 -2.65
CA ARG A 15 10.77 7.33 -2.53
C ARG A 15 11.21 5.97 -3.04
N ILE A 16 10.46 4.90 -2.74
CA ILE A 16 10.77 3.56 -3.26
C ILE A 16 10.73 3.53 -4.79
N ARG A 17 9.71 4.16 -5.40
CA ARG A 17 9.60 4.25 -6.86
C ARG A 17 10.75 5.04 -7.47
N ASP A 18 11.14 6.15 -6.84
CA ASP A 18 12.24 6.97 -7.31
C ASP A 18 13.58 6.21 -7.22
N ILE A 19 13.79 5.44 -6.14
CA ILE A 19 14.94 4.53 -6.01
C ILE A 19 14.91 3.45 -7.09
N ALA A 20 13.74 2.87 -7.38
CA ALA A 20 13.59 1.89 -8.46
C ALA A 20 13.93 2.45 -9.84
N ALA A 21 13.50 3.68 -10.12
CA ALA A 21 13.84 4.38 -11.35
C ALA A 21 15.35 4.64 -11.43
N GLN A 22 15.99 5.06 -10.34
CA GLN A 22 17.44 5.26 -10.29
C GLN A 22 18.21 3.95 -10.52
N LEU A 23 17.80 2.86 -9.86
CA LEU A 23 18.42 1.54 -10.04
C LEU A 23 18.30 1.06 -11.49
N LYS A 24 17.18 1.33 -12.15
CA LYS A 24 17.00 1.03 -13.57
C LYS A 24 17.99 1.77 -14.47
N THR A 25 18.39 3.01 -14.12
CA THR A 25 19.45 3.74 -14.85
C THR A 25 20.84 3.11 -14.68
N LEU A 26 21.03 2.31 -13.63
CA LEU A 26 22.23 1.53 -13.35
C LEU A 26 22.12 0.08 -13.86
N GLU A 27 21.17 -0.19 -14.77
CA GLU A 27 20.88 -1.52 -15.33
C GLU A 27 20.42 -2.56 -14.29
N ILE A 28 19.97 -2.11 -13.12
CA ILE A 28 19.35 -2.96 -12.09
C ILE A 28 17.84 -2.82 -12.22
N ASP A 29 17.20 -3.79 -12.86
CA ASP A 29 15.75 -3.82 -13.01
C ASP A 29 15.10 -4.56 -11.83
N MET A 30 14.26 -3.84 -11.07
CA MET A 30 13.44 -4.43 -10.02
C MET A 30 12.07 -4.75 -10.57
N SER A 31 11.64 -6.01 -10.41
CA SER A 31 10.30 -6.40 -10.84
C SER A 31 9.23 -5.63 -10.05
N GLU A 32 8.12 -5.33 -10.72
CA GLU A 32 6.98 -4.68 -10.06
C GLU A 32 6.46 -5.52 -8.88
N SER A 33 6.47 -6.84 -9.02
CA SER A 33 6.11 -7.78 -7.94
C SER A 33 6.99 -7.62 -6.69
N PHE A 34 8.30 -7.43 -6.88
CA PHE A 34 9.24 -7.23 -5.77
C PHE A 34 9.01 -5.88 -5.09
N LEU A 35 8.78 -4.81 -5.87
CA LEU A 35 8.50 -3.48 -5.33
C LEU A 35 7.25 -3.48 -4.47
N VAL A 36 6.21 -4.17 -4.90
CA VAL A 36 4.96 -4.28 -4.15
C VAL A 36 5.18 -5.05 -2.84
N ASP A 37 5.86 -6.19 -2.89
CA ASP A 37 6.21 -6.96 -1.69
C ASP A 37 7.05 -6.14 -0.70
N TYR A 38 8.02 -5.39 -1.22
CA TYR A 38 8.88 -4.52 -0.42
C TYR A 38 8.09 -3.38 0.24
N ILE A 39 7.20 -2.72 -0.50
CA ILE A 39 6.33 -1.67 0.05
C ILE A 39 5.47 -2.26 1.16
N LEU A 40 4.78 -3.37 0.91
CA LEU A 40 3.88 -4.01 1.88
C LEU A 40 4.60 -4.37 3.18
N ASN A 41 5.80 -4.94 3.08
CA ASN A 41 6.62 -5.30 4.25
C ASN A 41 7.16 -4.11 5.04
N THR A 42 7.17 -2.91 4.46
CA THR A 42 7.65 -1.69 5.12
C THR A 42 6.52 -0.85 5.70
N LEU A 43 5.26 -1.12 5.34
CA LEU A 43 4.11 -0.33 5.81
C LEU A 43 3.96 -0.37 7.35
N PRO A 44 3.46 0.71 7.97
CA PRO A 44 3.18 0.74 9.42
C PRO A 44 2.12 -0.29 9.81
N SER A 45 2.16 -0.77 11.07
CA SER A 45 1.17 -1.70 11.66
C SER A 45 -0.31 -1.40 11.36
N PRO A 46 -0.82 -0.14 11.36
CA PRO A 46 -2.20 0.14 10.95
C PRO A 46 -2.57 -0.34 9.53
N TYR A 47 -1.57 -0.54 8.67
CA TYR A 47 -1.72 -1.03 7.31
C TYR A 47 -1.54 -2.56 7.17
N GLU A 48 -1.17 -3.29 8.23
CA GLU A 48 -1.05 -4.77 8.19
C GLU A 48 -2.30 -5.51 7.66
N PRO A 49 -3.55 -5.07 7.96
CA PRO A 49 -4.74 -5.69 7.39
C PRO A 49 -4.80 -5.67 5.85
N PHE A 50 -3.94 -4.87 5.20
CA PHE A 50 -3.76 -4.80 3.74
C PHE A 50 -2.94 -5.97 3.16
N ILE A 51 -2.12 -6.63 3.98
CA ILE A 51 -1.20 -7.68 3.54
C ILE A 51 -1.98 -8.98 3.22
N ILE A 52 -3.05 -9.27 3.97
CA ILE A 52 -3.84 -10.51 3.82
C ILE A 52 -4.57 -10.58 2.46
N PRO A 53 -5.26 -9.53 1.99
CA PRO A 53 -5.90 -9.53 0.68
C PRO A 53 -4.91 -9.64 -0.49
N TYR A 54 -3.70 -9.08 -0.36
CA TYR A 54 -2.66 -9.20 -1.38
C TYR A 54 -2.13 -10.64 -1.50
N ASN A 55 -1.91 -11.32 -0.37
CA ASN A 55 -1.41 -12.70 -0.35
C ASN A 55 -2.43 -13.73 -0.89
N THR A 56 -3.71 -13.40 -0.94
CA THR A 56 -4.80 -14.30 -1.37
C THR A 56 -5.27 -14.05 -2.80
N HIS A 57 -4.81 -12.97 -3.46
CA HIS A 57 -5.17 -12.66 -4.82
C HIS A 57 -4.09 -13.15 -5.81
N LYS A 58 -4.52 -13.82 -6.88
CA LYS A 58 -3.60 -14.39 -7.89
C LYS A 58 -2.92 -13.30 -8.73
N ASP A 59 -3.61 -12.20 -8.98
CA ASP A 59 -3.08 -11.06 -9.72
C ASP A 59 -2.53 -10.03 -8.72
N ARG A 60 -1.20 -9.82 -8.78
CA ARG A 60 -0.53 -8.82 -7.94
C ARG A 60 -0.89 -7.43 -8.44
N TRP A 61 -1.27 -6.55 -7.52
CA TRP A 61 -1.61 -5.17 -7.85
C TRP A 61 -0.40 -4.37 -8.30
N PRO A 62 -0.56 -3.45 -9.28
CA PRO A 62 0.50 -2.53 -9.63
C PRO A 62 0.76 -1.54 -8.49
N VAL A 63 1.98 -1.00 -8.40
CA VAL A 63 2.39 -0.06 -7.35
C VAL A 63 1.46 1.17 -7.30
N ASN A 64 0.91 1.58 -8.44
CA ASN A 64 -0.01 2.73 -8.53
C ASN A 64 -1.36 2.48 -7.83
N GLU A 65 -1.88 1.25 -7.86
CA GLU A 65 -3.12 0.90 -7.16
C GLU A 65 -2.90 0.91 -5.65
N LEU A 66 -1.78 0.31 -5.20
CA LEU A 66 -1.35 0.36 -3.80
C LEU A 66 -1.21 1.80 -3.31
N LEU A 67 -0.54 2.67 -4.08
CA LEU A 67 -0.38 4.08 -3.76
C LEU A 67 -1.73 4.79 -3.63
N THR A 68 -2.66 4.55 -4.55
CA THR A 68 -4.00 5.17 -4.53
C THR A 68 -4.75 4.82 -3.25
N MET A 69 -4.71 3.55 -2.85
CA MET A 69 -5.33 3.08 -1.61
C MET A 69 -4.69 3.72 -0.38
N CYS A 70 -3.35 3.72 -0.30
CA CYS A 70 -2.63 4.32 0.81
C CYS A 70 -2.88 5.82 0.94
N VAL A 71 -2.95 6.57 -0.17
CA VAL A 71 -3.25 8.01 -0.16
C VAL A 71 -4.67 8.29 0.36
N GLN A 72 -5.63 7.46 -0.01
CA GLN A 72 -7.00 7.64 0.44
C GLN A 72 -7.13 7.38 1.95
N GLU A 73 -6.46 6.35 2.46
CA GLU A 73 -6.43 6.06 3.90
C GLU A 73 -5.65 7.13 4.68
N GLU A 74 -4.49 7.56 4.18
CA GLU A 74 -3.69 8.61 4.81
C GLU A 74 -4.48 9.93 4.99
N ARG A 75 -5.39 10.26 4.06
CA ARG A 75 -6.31 11.39 4.20
C ARG A 75 -7.33 11.19 5.33
N LEU A 76 -7.96 10.03 5.41
CA LEU A 76 -8.92 9.70 6.49
C LEU A 76 -8.25 9.78 7.87
N VAL A 77 -6.98 9.35 7.95
CA VAL A 77 -6.14 9.43 9.15
C VAL A 77 -5.84 10.87 9.57
N MET A 78 -5.77 11.82 8.64
CA MET A 78 -5.55 13.22 9.00
C MET A 78 -6.75 13.82 9.75
N GLU A 79 -7.92 13.21 9.68
CA GLU A 79 -9.18 13.71 10.22
C GLU A 79 -9.62 13.01 11.53
N MET A 80 -8.87 12.01 12.01
CA MET A 80 -9.30 11.10 13.09
C MET A 80 -8.29 11.01 14.24
N ASP A 81 -8.78 10.65 15.44
CA ASP A 81 -7.94 10.38 16.63
C ASP A 81 -7.21 9.04 16.55
N LYS A 82 -6.03 8.92 17.18
CA LYS A 82 -5.12 7.75 17.06
C LYS A 82 -5.78 6.40 17.34
N ASP A 83 -6.62 6.31 18.37
CA ASP A 83 -7.28 5.05 18.75
C ASP A 83 -8.39 4.68 17.75
N VAL A 84 -9.06 5.69 17.20
CA VAL A 84 -10.10 5.56 16.17
C VAL A 84 -9.47 5.18 14.82
N ILE A 85 -8.25 5.65 14.56
CA ILE A 85 -7.46 5.36 13.36
C ILE A 85 -7.16 3.86 13.23
N MET A 86 -6.64 3.21 14.28
CA MET A 86 -6.18 1.82 14.20
C MET A 86 -7.32 0.84 13.88
N GLU A 87 -8.51 1.05 14.45
CA GLU A 87 -9.65 0.17 14.23
C GLU A 87 -10.31 0.39 12.85
N ASN A 88 -10.37 1.63 12.38
CA ASN A 88 -11.12 1.98 11.17
C ASN A 88 -10.32 1.84 9.87
N ILE A 89 -9.00 2.10 9.89
CA ILE A 89 -8.15 1.88 8.70
C ILE A 89 -8.29 0.42 8.25
N GLY A 90 -8.10 -0.54 9.17
CA GLY A 90 -8.13 -1.96 8.84
C GLY A 90 -9.45 -2.40 8.18
N LYS A 91 -10.58 -1.97 8.75
CA LYS A 91 -11.93 -2.28 8.25
C LYS A 91 -12.21 -1.60 6.90
N SER A 92 -11.84 -0.31 6.76
CA SER A 92 -11.99 0.46 5.52
C SER A 92 -11.24 -0.19 4.36
N MET A 93 -9.97 -0.56 4.60
CA MET A 93 -9.13 -1.16 3.58
C MET A 93 -9.66 -2.52 3.12
N ILE A 94 -10.04 -3.41 4.06
CA ILE A 94 -10.61 -4.73 3.72
C ILE A 94 -11.85 -4.57 2.81
N LEU A 95 -12.75 -3.63 3.14
CA LEU A 95 -13.95 -3.38 2.35
C LEU A 95 -13.63 -2.85 0.95
N LYS A 96 -12.66 -1.93 0.83
CA LYS A 96 -12.21 -1.42 -0.47
C LYS A 96 -11.58 -2.51 -1.31
N VAL A 97 -10.76 -3.38 -0.71
CA VAL A 97 -10.18 -4.52 -1.41
C VAL A 97 -11.29 -5.43 -1.94
N TYR A 98 -12.19 -5.89 -1.07
CA TYR A 98 -13.31 -6.75 -1.45
C TYR A 98 -14.12 -6.18 -2.63
N ASN A 99 -14.44 -4.89 -2.58
CA ASN A 99 -15.19 -4.22 -3.66
C ASN A 99 -14.39 -4.17 -4.97
N GLN A 100 -13.05 -4.03 -4.91
CA GLN A 100 -12.20 -4.08 -6.09
C GLN A 100 -12.17 -5.50 -6.69
N LEU A 101 -12.01 -6.55 -5.87
CA LEU A 101 -12.04 -7.95 -6.35
C LEU A 101 -13.37 -8.28 -7.04
N LYS A 102 -14.48 -7.78 -6.49
CA LYS A 102 -15.81 -7.97 -7.07
C LYS A 102 -15.96 -7.30 -8.43
N LYS A 103 -15.36 -6.12 -8.61
CA LYS A 103 -15.35 -5.38 -9.89
C LYS A 103 -14.52 -6.09 -10.95
N THR A 104 -13.37 -6.64 -10.59
CA THR A 104 -12.50 -7.37 -11.54
C THR A 104 -13.08 -8.72 -11.93
N ALA A 105 -13.76 -9.42 -11.00
CA ALA A 105 -14.41 -10.70 -11.27
C ALA A 105 -15.71 -10.60 -12.11
N SER A 106 -16.27 -9.40 -12.28
CA SER A 106 -17.48 -9.16 -13.09
C SER A 106 -17.17 -8.67 -14.52
N LYS A 107 -15.89 -8.65 -14.91
CA LYS A 107 -15.40 -8.32 -16.26
C LYS A 107 -14.94 -9.58 -16.98
#